data_AF-A0A6L7MPD7-F1
#
_entry.id   AF-A0A6L7MPD7-F1
#
_cell.length_a   1.000
_cell.length_b   1.000
_cell.length_c   1.000
_cell.angle_alpha   90.00
_cell.angle_beta   90.00
_cell.angle_gamma   90.00
#
_symmetry.space_group_name_H-M   'P 1'
#
loop_
_entity.id
_entity.type
_entity.pdbx_description
1 polymer ?
#
loop_
_entity_poly.entity_id
_entity_poly.type
_entity_poly.pdbx_seq_one_letter_code
_entity_poly.pdbx_strand_id
1 'polypeptide(L)'
;MFAISVEFLFGTYRGDPDGTANMGRQQPGEWPPAPSRLFSALVAADGTRDACHVTDGRELCWFERLPAPRVHADARVNHQPLHTRYVVKHASGQGIGAAGRAKWAQKEYVARGAAPVRPGTRVSVRDPRVVYRWEVAPPPAEILASLRRRAARVGYLGAADSPVRLRVGEEPAGRLPAAWEPDENGDIVLGVPQPGDVGVLDRMHDQWRQRGASVARLQFPALHRQTRYRSPGHRGSERSGGEVVAWLRLAEPVAGRRIGVLTGL
;
A
#
# COMPACT_ATOMS: atom_id res chain seq x y z
N MET A 1 2.96 25.18 4.33
CA MET A 1 2.97 23.80 4.85
C MET A 1 1.60 23.18 4.65
N PHE A 2 1.53 21.91 4.27
CA PHE A 2 0.29 21.15 4.10
C PHE A 2 0.38 19.83 4.90
N ALA A 3 -0.71 19.41 5.53
CA ALA A 3 -0.74 18.18 6.32
C ALA A 3 -2.06 17.43 6.17
N ILE A 4 -1.99 16.11 6.31
CA ILE A 4 -3.15 15.23 6.48
C ILE A 4 -2.92 14.40 7.74
N SER A 5 -3.84 14.50 8.69
CA SER A 5 -3.85 13.64 9.86
C SER A 5 -4.81 12.47 9.66
N VAL A 6 -4.40 11.31 10.14
CA VAL A 6 -5.12 10.05 10.15
C VAL A 6 -5.17 9.58 11.59
N GLU A 7 -6.36 9.23 12.06
CA GLU A 7 -6.58 8.67 13.39
C GLU A 7 -7.15 7.27 13.25
N PHE A 8 -6.41 6.26 13.71
CA PHE A 8 -6.86 4.88 13.77
C PHE A 8 -7.86 4.70 14.91
N LEU A 9 -9.14 4.50 14.57
CA LEU A 9 -10.24 4.54 15.53
C LEU A 9 -10.15 3.41 16.58
N PHE A 10 -9.48 2.31 16.25
CA PHE A 10 -9.30 1.16 17.14
C PHE A 10 -7.86 0.98 17.63
N GLY A 11 -6.95 1.93 17.34
CA GLY A 11 -5.53 1.78 17.69
C GLY A 11 -4.86 0.57 17.03
N THR A 12 -5.45 0.06 15.95
CA THR A 12 -4.94 -1.08 15.19
C THR A 12 -4.91 -0.77 13.71
N TYR A 13 -3.86 -1.24 13.06
CA TYR A 13 -3.64 -1.15 11.63
C TYR A 13 -3.25 -2.52 11.09
N ARG A 14 -3.82 -2.94 9.97
CA ARG A 14 -3.40 -4.18 9.29
C ARG A 14 -2.24 -3.85 8.36
N GLY A 15 -1.04 -4.12 8.86
CA GLY A 15 0.19 -4.22 8.10
C GLY A 15 0.15 -5.52 7.28
N ASP A 16 -0.13 -5.38 6.01
CA ASP A 16 -0.52 -6.52 5.20
C ASP A 16 0.73 -7.22 4.57
N PRO A 17 0.82 -8.56 4.50
CA PRO A 17 1.73 -9.31 3.64
C PRO A 17 1.29 -9.21 2.18
N ASP A 18 -0.01 -9.14 1.88
CA ASP A 18 -0.59 -8.63 0.63
C ASP A 18 -0.55 -7.09 0.59
N GLY A 19 -0.01 -6.46 1.64
CA GLY A 19 0.26 -5.03 1.77
C GLY A 19 1.55 -4.63 1.11
N THR A 20 2.32 -5.67 0.78
CA THR A 20 3.27 -5.62 -0.29
C THR A 20 2.65 -5.90 -1.65
N ALA A 21 1.33 -5.93 -1.83
CA ALA A 21 0.76 -5.72 -3.16
C ALA A 21 1.03 -4.30 -3.69
N ASN A 22 1.51 -3.37 -2.84
CA ASN A 22 2.16 -2.13 -3.30
C ASN A 22 3.68 -2.26 -3.50
N MET A 23 4.37 -3.32 -3.04
CA MET A 23 5.85 -3.34 -2.91
C MET A 23 6.58 -4.71 -2.97
N GLY A 24 5.92 -5.84 -3.26
CA GLY A 24 6.48 -7.19 -3.45
C GLY A 24 7.30 -7.82 -2.30
N ARG A 25 7.45 -7.21 -1.12
CA ARG A 25 8.36 -7.67 -0.05
C ARG A 25 7.69 -8.15 1.23
N GLN A 26 7.68 -9.45 1.49
CA GLN A 26 7.26 -10.04 2.78
C GLN A 26 8.09 -9.46 3.96
N GLN A 27 7.58 -8.43 4.63
CA GLN A 27 8.08 -7.90 5.89
C GLN A 27 6.95 -8.01 6.94
N PRO A 28 7.25 -8.01 8.25
CA PRO A 28 6.31 -8.39 9.33
C PRO A 28 5.16 -7.39 9.58
N GLY A 29 4.64 -6.74 8.55
CA GLY A 29 3.65 -5.68 8.62
C GLY A 29 4.33 -4.33 8.44
N GLU A 30 4.01 -3.64 7.36
CA GLU A 30 4.45 -2.28 7.06
C GLU A 30 4.13 -1.32 8.21
N TRP A 31 5.10 -0.57 8.75
CA TRP A 31 4.85 0.55 9.66
C TRP A 31 5.97 1.60 9.53
N PRO A 32 5.67 2.91 9.46
CA PRO A 32 4.34 3.54 9.45
C PRO A 32 3.57 3.23 8.15
N PRO A 33 2.26 3.52 8.07
CA PRO A 33 1.48 3.29 6.86
C PRO A 33 2.00 4.16 5.70
N ALA A 34 2.30 3.54 4.56
CA ALA A 34 2.90 4.23 3.42
C ALA A 34 1.98 5.31 2.84
N PRO A 35 2.55 6.43 2.35
CA PRO A 35 1.77 7.48 1.67
C PRO A 35 0.91 6.97 0.50
N SER A 36 1.35 5.92 -0.20
CA SER A 36 0.56 5.30 -1.28
C SER A 36 -0.75 4.66 -0.80
N ARG A 37 -0.84 4.24 0.47
CA ARG A 37 -2.08 3.76 1.08
C ARG A 37 -3.07 4.90 1.31
N LEU A 38 -2.57 6.04 1.79
CA LEU A 38 -3.40 7.24 1.96
C LEU A 38 -3.96 7.68 0.60
N PHE A 39 -3.12 7.72 -0.42
CA PHE A 39 -3.55 8.03 -1.78
C PHE A 39 -4.59 7.03 -2.30
N SER A 40 -4.33 5.72 -2.15
CA SER A 40 -5.28 4.68 -2.57
C SER A 40 -6.63 4.79 -1.83
N ALA A 41 -6.62 5.19 -0.55
CA ALA A 41 -7.83 5.41 0.21
C ALA A 41 -8.62 6.63 -0.30
N LEU A 42 -7.94 7.74 -0.64
CA LEU A 42 -8.57 8.92 -1.24
C LEU A 42 -9.18 8.62 -2.63
N VAL A 43 -8.51 7.79 -3.43
CA VAL A 43 -9.05 7.29 -4.70
C VAL A 43 -10.29 6.42 -4.44
N ALA A 44 -10.22 5.47 -3.51
CA ALA A 44 -11.34 4.56 -3.20
C ALA A 44 -12.56 5.27 -2.59
N ALA A 45 -12.38 6.41 -1.92
CA ALA A 45 -13.45 7.12 -1.23
C ALA A 45 -14.50 7.75 -2.15
N ASP A 46 -14.09 8.13 -3.36
CA ASP A 46 -15.00 8.78 -4.32
C ASP A 46 -14.74 8.36 -5.78
N GLY A 47 -13.78 7.47 -6.07
CA GLY A 47 -13.50 7.03 -7.43
C GLY A 47 -12.81 8.09 -8.31
N THR A 48 -12.72 7.80 -9.60
CA THR A 48 -12.09 8.59 -10.67
C THR A 48 -12.97 8.56 -11.93
N ARG A 49 -12.79 9.52 -12.85
CA ARG A 49 -13.59 9.64 -14.10
C ARG A 49 -15.10 9.59 -13.81
N ASP A 50 -15.86 8.77 -14.53
CA ASP A 50 -17.32 8.64 -14.39
C ASP A 50 -17.75 8.02 -13.05
N ALA A 51 -16.82 7.42 -12.30
CA ALA A 51 -17.06 6.92 -10.94
C ALA A 51 -16.85 8.00 -9.87
N CYS A 52 -16.38 9.20 -10.26
CA CYS A 52 -16.21 10.36 -9.39
C CYS A 52 -17.53 11.09 -9.21
N HIS A 53 -18.06 11.14 -7.98
CA HIS A 53 -19.41 11.66 -7.74
C HIS A 53 -19.46 12.90 -6.85
N VAL A 54 -18.48 13.10 -5.98
CA VAL A 54 -18.49 14.19 -4.99
C VAL A 54 -17.48 15.29 -5.33
N THR A 55 -16.42 14.97 -6.08
CA THR A 55 -15.44 15.94 -6.59
C THR A 55 -15.30 15.87 -8.12
N ASP A 56 -14.32 16.59 -8.68
CA ASP A 56 -13.98 16.58 -10.11
C ASP A 56 -12.66 15.84 -10.40
N GLY A 57 -12.04 15.23 -9.39
CA GLY A 57 -10.78 14.48 -9.50
C GLY A 57 -9.51 15.32 -9.60
N ARG A 58 -9.59 16.66 -9.78
CA ARG A 58 -8.39 17.52 -9.94
C ARG A 58 -7.51 17.49 -8.69
N GLU A 59 -8.09 17.28 -7.52
CA GLU A 59 -7.36 17.14 -6.27
C GLU A 59 -6.48 15.90 -6.21
N LEU A 60 -6.86 14.79 -6.85
CA LEU A 60 -6.01 13.60 -6.92
C LEU A 60 -4.79 13.86 -7.80
N CYS A 61 -4.98 14.54 -8.93
CA CYS A 61 -3.88 14.98 -9.80
C CYS A 61 -2.95 15.98 -9.09
N TRP A 62 -3.49 16.86 -8.25
CA TRP A 62 -2.66 17.73 -7.41
C TRP A 62 -1.89 16.92 -6.36
N PHE A 63 -2.55 15.96 -5.70
CA PHE A 63 -1.97 15.16 -4.62
C PHE A 63 -0.84 14.25 -5.10
N GLU A 64 -0.99 13.60 -6.26
CA GLU A 64 0.04 12.69 -6.80
C GLU A 64 1.34 13.41 -7.21
N ARG A 65 1.31 14.76 -7.32
CA ARG A 65 2.48 15.60 -7.59
C ARG A 65 3.24 16.02 -6.34
N LEU A 66 2.72 15.71 -5.15
CA LEU A 66 3.40 16.05 -3.91
C LEU A 66 4.70 15.23 -3.74
N PRO A 67 5.76 15.81 -3.16
CA PRO A 67 6.95 15.05 -2.81
C PRO A 67 6.64 14.04 -1.70
N ALA A 68 7.60 13.17 -1.41
CA ALA A 68 7.52 12.27 -0.27
C ALA A 68 7.29 13.07 1.04
N PRO A 69 6.19 12.82 1.79
CA PRO A 69 5.93 13.52 3.04
C PRO A 69 6.89 13.07 4.13
N ARG A 70 7.10 13.92 5.14
CA ARG A 70 7.48 13.48 6.47
C ARG A 70 6.28 12.78 7.12
N VAL A 71 6.48 11.60 7.69
CA VAL A 71 5.41 10.83 8.32
C VAL A 71 5.63 10.83 9.83
N HIS A 72 4.69 11.37 10.60
CA HIS A 72 4.70 11.27 12.05
C HIS A 72 3.81 10.11 12.49
N ALA A 73 4.33 9.19 13.29
CA ALA A 73 3.59 8.04 13.80
C ALA A 73 4.18 7.50 15.12
N ASP A 74 3.51 6.55 15.74
CA ASP A 74 4.05 5.89 16.93
C ASP A 74 5.32 5.07 16.59
N ALA A 75 6.45 5.34 17.24
CA ALA A 75 7.70 4.59 17.05
C ALA A 75 7.69 3.23 17.75
N ARG A 76 6.79 3.02 18.72
CA ARG A 76 6.75 1.81 19.54
C ARG A 76 5.46 1.05 19.27
N VAL A 77 5.46 0.29 18.18
CA VAL A 77 4.33 -0.54 17.78
C VAL A 77 4.56 -2.02 18.07
N ASN A 78 3.45 -2.75 18.26
CA ASN A 78 3.49 -4.20 18.41
C ASN A 78 2.97 -4.88 17.15
N HIS A 79 3.77 -5.79 16.57
CA HIS A 79 3.42 -6.57 15.39
C HIS A 79 2.91 -7.94 15.82
N GLN A 80 1.65 -8.23 15.53
CA GLN A 80 1.00 -9.51 15.81
C GLN A 80 0.57 -10.18 14.49
N PRO A 81 1.27 -11.24 14.06
CA PRO A 81 0.81 -12.07 12.95
C PRO A 81 -0.59 -12.62 13.23
N LEU A 82 -1.49 -12.46 12.26
CA LEU A 82 -2.85 -12.99 12.32
C LEU A 82 -2.84 -14.47 11.94
N HIS A 83 -3.58 -15.27 12.68
CA HIS A 83 -3.82 -16.66 12.31
C HIS A 83 -4.57 -16.73 10.97
N THR A 84 -4.04 -17.51 10.04
CA THR A 84 -4.66 -17.75 8.73
C THR A 84 -6.04 -18.39 8.93
N ARG A 85 -7.06 -17.71 8.42
CA ARG A 85 -8.44 -18.23 8.36
C ARG A 85 -8.72 -18.70 6.95
N TYR A 86 -9.55 -19.72 6.79
CA TYR A 86 -9.94 -20.23 5.48
C TYR A 86 -11.44 -20.04 5.25
N VAL A 87 -11.82 -19.71 4.01
CA VAL A 87 -13.22 -19.80 3.57
C VAL A 87 -13.34 -20.85 2.48
N VAL A 88 -14.50 -21.50 2.48
CA VAL A 88 -14.91 -22.45 1.44
C VAL A 88 -15.24 -21.66 0.18
N LYS A 89 -14.52 -21.93 -0.91
CA LYS A 89 -14.85 -21.44 -2.25
C LYS A 89 -15.41 -22.59 -3.09
N HIS A 90 -16.33 -22.27 -3.99
CA HIS A 90 -16.67 -23.16 -5.10
C HIS A 90 -15.38 -23.48 -5.87
N ALA A 91 -15.08 -24.76 -6.10
CA ALA A 91 -14.04 -25.13 -7.03
C ALA A 91 -14.53 -24.77 -8.43
N SER A 92 -14.06 -23.65 -8.99
CA SER A 92 -14.40 -23.23 -10.34
C SER A 92 -13.68 -24.14 -11.35
N GLY A 93 -14.21 -25.34 -11.62
CA GLY A 93 -13.91 -26.20 -12.78
C GLY A 93 -12.46 -26.65 -13.04
N GLN A 94 -11.45 -26.07 -12.38
CA GLN A 94 -10.03 -26.35 -12.57
C GLN A 94 -9.53 -27.23 -11.43
N GLY A 95 -10.25 -28.33 -11.21
CA GLY A 95 -9.91 -29.37 -10.25
C GLY A 95 -9.05 -30.49 -10.85
N ILE A 96 -8.59 -30.36 -12.09
CA ILE A 96 -7.70 -31.36 -12.71
C ILE A 96 -6.34 -30.68 -12.90
N GLY A 97 -5.41 -30.96 -11.99
CA GLY A 97 -4.01 -30.63 -12.26
C GLY A 97 -3.52 -31.36 -13.52
N ALA A 98 -2.42 -30.93 -14.13
CA ALA A 98 -1.81 -31.56 -15.30
C ALA A 98 -1.50 -33.07 -15.17
N ALA A 99 -1.74 -33.67 -14.00
CA ALA A 99 -1.57 -35.09 -13.68
C ALA A 99 -2.86 -35.77 -13.18
N GLY A 100 -4.06 -35.23 -13.45
CA GLY A 100 -5.33 -35.92 -13.14
C GLY A 100 -5.76 -35.95 -11.66
N ARG A 101 -5.02 -35.32 -10.74
CA ARG A 101 -5.32 -35.34 -9.30
C ARG A 101 -6.11 -34.11 -8.87
N ALA A 102 -7.23 -34.35 -8.16
CA ALA A 102 -8.07 -33.35 -7.51
C ALA A 102 -7.24 -32.58 -6.48
N LYS A 103 -6.89 -31.33 -6.78
CA LYS A 103 -5.79 -30.67 -6.06
C LYS A 103 -6.13 -30.31 -4.62
N TRP A 104 -7.37 -29.96 -4.27
CA TRP A 104 -7.71 -29.53 -2.89
C TRP A 104 -9.22 -29.63 -2.61
N ALA A 105 -9.77 -30.85 -2.51
CA ALA A 105 -11.11 -31.00 -1.93
C ALA A 105 -11.00 -30.89 -0.40
N GLN A 106 -11.80 -30.02 0.22
CA GLN A 106 -12.07 -30.14 1.65
C GLN A 106 -12.69 -31.53 1.87
N LYS A 107 -12.16 -32.32 2.83
CA LYS A 107 -12.51 -33.74 3.00
C LYS A 107 -14.02 -34.01 3.09
N GLU A 108 -14.80 -33.02 3.51
CA GLU A 108 -16.25 -33.10 3.70
C GLU A 108 -17.07 -32.42 2.58
N TYR A 109 -16.43 -31.72 1.65
CA TYR A 109 -17.11 -30.97 0.60
C TYR A 109 -16.48 -31.23 -0.77
N VAL A 110 -17.06 -32.20 -1.49
CA VAL A 110 -16.74 -32.49 -2.89
C VAL A 110 -16.93 -31.20 -3.72
N ALA A 111 -15.99 -30.91 -4.62
CA ALA A 111 -15.97 -29.70 -5.44
C ALA A 111 -15.88 -28.36 -4.68
N ARG A 112 -15.37 -28.36 -3.43
CA ARG A 112 -15.06 -27.14 -2.68
C ARG A 112 -13.59 -27.08 -2.29
N GLY A 113 -12.97 -25.93 -2.53
CA GLY A 113 -11.60 -25.63 -2.10
C GLY A 113 -11.58 -24.68 -0.89
N ALA A 114 -10.48 -24.66 -0.16
CA ALA A 114 -10.22 -23.67 0.88
C ALA A 114 -9.28 -22.59 0.34
N ALA A 115 -9.62 -21.33 0.54
CA ALA A 115 -8.72 -20.22 0.27
C ALA A 115 -8.43 -19.47 1.58
N PRO A 116 -7.16 -19.12 1.85
CA PRO A 116 -6.86 -18.26 2.98
C PRO A 116 -7.57 -16.92 2.80
N VAL A 117 -8.08 -16.37 3.89
CA VAL A 117 -8.79 -15.09 3.92
C VAL A 117 -8.07 -14.17 4.87
N ARG A 118 -7.74 -12.99 4.34
CA ARG A 118 -7.16 -11.87 5.08
C ARG A 118 -5.91 -12.29 5.87
N PRO A 119 -4.89 -12.88 5.21
CA PRO A 119 -3.60 -13.08 5.87
C PRO A 119 -3.05 -11.72 6.31
N GLY A 120 -2.25 -11.69 7.38
CA GLY A 120 -1.37 -10.57 7.64
C GLY A 120 -1.01 -10.23 9.05
N THR A 121 -0.36 -9.08 9.24
CA THR A 121 0.08 -8.64 10.55
C THR A 121 -0.81 -7.51 11.04
N ARG A 122 -1.30 -7.64 12.26
CA ARG A 122 -1.90 -6.52 12.98
C ARG A 122 -0.79 -5.75 13.68
N VAL A 123 -0.71 -4.47 13.39
CA VAL A 123 0.12 -3.50 14.10
C VAL A 123 -0.77 -2.81 15.13
N SER A 124 -0.41 -2.92 16.41
CA SER A 124 -1.10 -2.23 17.50
C SER A 124 -0.28 -1.02 17.92
N VAL A 125 -0.93 0.14 18.04
CA VAL A 125 -0.29 1.43 18.29
C VAL A 125 -0.78 2.01 19.61
N ARG A 126 0.11 2.70 20.33
CA ARG A 126 -0.25 3.43 21.55
C ARG A 126 -0.78 4.82 21.20
N ASP A 127 -0.14 5.50 20.25
CA ASP A 127 -0.69 6.73 19.66
C ASP A 127 -1.40 6.39 18.34
N PRO A 128 -2.74 6.53 18.25
CA PRO A 128 -3.49 6.19 17.05
C PRO A 128 -3.31 7.22 15.92
N ARG A 129 -2.58 8.31 16.15
CA ARG A 129 -2.44 9.41 15.19
C ARG A 129 -1.24 9.18 14.28
N VAL A 130 -1.48 9.29 12.99
CA VAL A 130 -0.47 9.37 11.94
C VAL A 130 -0.65 10.69 11.19
N VAL A 131 0.43 11.41 10.94
CA VAL A 131 0.39 12.70 10.24
C VAL A 131 1.35 12.69 9.07
N TYR A 132 0.82 12.89 7.87
CA TYR A 132 1.59 13.11 6.67
C TYR A 132 1.78 14.62 6.51
N ARG A 133 3.03 15.07 6.51
CA ARG A 133 3.40 16.49 6.49
C ARG A 133 4.28 16.79 5.28
N TRP A 134 3.89 17.83 4.54
CA TRP A 134 4.61 18.32 3.38
C TRP A 134 5.04 19.78 3.59
N GLU A 135 6.33 20.04 3.36
CA GLU A 135 6.92 21.38 3.35
C GLU A 135 6.67 22.09 2.01
N VAL A 136 5.39 22.21 1.66
CA VAL A 136 4.92 22.87 0.43
C VAL A 136 3.85 23.91 0.74
N ALA A 137 3.56 24.79 -0.21
CA ALA A 137 2.43 25.70 -0.12
C ALA A 137 1.11 24.89 -0.05
N PRO A 138 0.13 25.33 0.77
CA PRO A 138 -1.20 24.71 0.76
C PRO A 138 -1.82 24.71 -0.64
N PRO A 139 -2.68 23.72 -0.96
CA PRO A 139 -3.41 23.73 -2.21
C PRO A 139 -4.35 24.95 -2.32
N PRO A 140 -4.76 25.34 -3.55
CA PRO A 140 -5.86 26.27 -3.74
C PRO A 140 -7.12 25.86 -2.98
N ALA A 141 -7.94 26.83 -2.57
CA ALA A 141 -9.10 26.59 -1.70
C ALA A 141 -10.08 25.54 -2.26
N GLU A 142 -10.32 25.53 -3.58
CA GLU A 142 -11.16 24.54 -4.25
C GLU A 142 -10.61 23.12 -4.13
N ILE A 143 -9.31 22.96 -4.37
CA ILE A 143 -8.61 21.67 -4.24
C ILE A 143 -8.63 21.20 -2.79
N LEU A 144 -8.41 22.11 -1.84
CA LEU A 144 -8.49 21.80 -0.41
C LEU A 144 -9.90 21.32 -0.01
N ALA A 145 -10.95 21.97 -0.51
CA ALA A 145 -12.33 21.58 -0.25
C ALA A 145 -12.65 20.20 -0.84
N SER A 146 -12.19 19.91 -2.06
CA SER A 146 -12.34 18.58 -2.66
C SER A 146 -11.58 17.48 -1.89
N LEU A 147 -10.34 17.74 -1.44
CA LEU A 147 -9.61 16.79 -0.59
C LEU A 147 -10.35 16.53 0.74
N ARG A 148 -10.91 17.57 1.36
CA ARG A 148 -11.69 17.43 2.59
C ARG A 148 -12.95 16.57 2.38
N ARG A 149 -13.66 16.76 1.26
CA ARG A 149 -14.82 15.93 0.89
C ARG A 149 -14.46 14.47 0.68
N ARG A 150 -13.34 14.17 0.01
CA ARG A 150 -12.84 12.78 -0.11
C ARG A 150 -12.43 12.20 1.23
N ALA A 151 -11.64 12.94 2.01
CA ALA A 151 -11.17 12.50 3.31
C ALA A 151 -12.32 12.13 4.26
N ALA A 152 -13.44 12.89 4.23
CA ALA A 152 -14.64 12.59 5.01
C ALA A 152 -15.31 11.24 4.64
N ARG A 153 -15.02 10.69 3.46
CA ARG A 153 -15.57 9.42 2.95
C ARG A 153 -14.60 8.25 3.11
N VAL A 154 -13.37 8.48 3.55
CA VAL A 154 -12.40 7.42 3.84
C VAL A 154 -12.81 6.71 5.13
N GLY A 155 -13.25 5.46 5.02
CA GLY A 155 -13.63 4.65 6.18
C GLY A 155 -12.50 3.79 6.75
N TYR A 156 -11.47 3.48 5.95
CA TYR A 156 -10.35 2.63 6.37
C TYR A 156 -9.08 2.92 5.56
N LEU A 157 -7.92 2.58 6.12
CA LEU A 157 -6.62 2.68 5.43
C LEU A 157 -6.09 1.29 5.08
N GLY A 158 -6.07 0.96 3.79
CA GLY A 158 -5.59 -0.33 3.28
C GLY A 158 -6.63 -1.45 3.38
N ALA A 159 -6.90 -1.94 4.60
CA ALA A 159 -7.86 -3.01 4.83
C ALA A 159 -9.04 -2.54 5.69
N ALA A 160 -10.22 -3.13 5.48
CA ALA A 160 -11.46 -2.73 6.15
C ALA A 160 -11.44 -2.86 7.69
N ASP A 161 -10.50 -3.61 8.27
CA ASP A 161 -10.30 -3.70 9.72
C ASP A 161 -9.27 -2.69 10.27
N SER A 162 -8.89 -1.71 9.45
CA SER A 162 -8.08 -0.55 9.85
C SER A 162 -8.91 0.73 9.72
N PRO A 163 -9.99 0.89 10.50
CA PRO A 163 -10.87 2.04 10.37
C PRO A 163 -10.16 3.32 10.80
N VAL A 164 -10.39 4.39 10.03
CA VAL A 164 -9.69 5.67 10.23
C VAL A 164 -10.63 6.85 10.12
N ARG A 165 -10.22 7.96 10.73
CA ARG A 165 -10.74 9.30 10.47
C ARG A 165 -9.63 10.18 9.90
N LEU A 166 -9.90 10.91 8.82
CA LEU A 166 -8.94 11.82 8.20
C LEU A 166 -9.31 13.28 8.45
N ARG A 167 -8.30 14.14 8.61
CA ARG A 167 -8.45 15.61 8.53
C ARG A 167 -7.38 16.19 7.62
N VAL A 168 -7.78 17.15 6.78
CA VAL A 168 -6.93 17.69 5.70
C VAL A 168 -6.73 19.19 5.87
N GLY A 169 -5.48 19.63 5.71
CA GLY A 169 -5.09 21.04 5.69
C GLY A 169 -4.90 21.65 7.08
N GLU A 170 -4.99 20.85 8.14
CA GLU A 170 -4.82 21.27 9.52
C GLU A 170 -3.68 20.47 10.14
N GLU A 171 -2.72 21.17 10.74
CA GLU A 171 -1.75 20.51 11.61
C GLU A 171 -2.47 20.14 12.92
N PRO A 172 -2.43 18.87 13.36
CA PRO A 172 -3.15 18.47 14.55
C PRO A 172 -2.57 19.16 15.78
N ALA A 173 -3.45 19.56 16.69
CA ALA A 173 -3.06 20.17 17.95
C ALA A 173 -2.26 19.19 18.84
N GLY A 174 -1.26 19.73 19.54
CA GLY A 174 -0.46 19.01 20.53
C GLY A 174 0.84 18.43 19.98
N ARG A 175 1.51 17.61 20.81
CA ARG A 175 2.80 16.99 20.46
C ARG A 175 2.58 15.93 19.38
N LEU A 176 3.29 16.10 18.26
CA LEU A 176 3.37 15.10 17.21
C LEU A 176 4.16 13.86 17.68
N PRO A 177 3.80 12.67 17.19
CA PRO A 177 4.61 11.47 17.36
C PRO A 177 5.99 11.59 16.71
N ALA A 178 6.76 10.51 16.81
CA ALA A 178 8.08 10.41 16.19
C ALA A 178 7.99 10.53 14.66
N ALA A 179 9.05 11.04 14.02
CA ALA A 179 9.05 11.35 12.59
C ALA A 179 9.91 10.38 11.78
N TRP A 180 9.35 9.91 10.67
CA TRP A 180 10.04 9.26 9.57
C TRP A 180 10.23 10.29 8.46
N GLU A 181 11.48 10.44 8.03
CA GLU A 181 11.87 11.45 7.05
C GLU A 181 12.34 10.76 5.77
N PRO A 182 11.95 11.24 4.58
CA PRO A 182 12.53 10.78 3.33
C PRO A 182 14.05 10.96 3.36
N ASP A 183 14.80 9.89 3.10
CA ASP A 183 16.26 9.86 3.16
C ASP A 183 16.76 8.75 2.21
N GLU A 184 17.69 9.06 1.31
CA GLU A 184 18.31 8.09 0.40
C GLU A 184 19.04 6.96 1.13
N ASN A 185 19.45 7.20 2.38
CA ASN A 185 20.08 6.24 3.28
C ASN A 185 19.12 5.72 4.35
N GLY A 186 17.81 5.92 4.18
CA GLY A 186 16.78 5.41 5.06
C GLY A 186 16.81 3.88 5.20
N ASP A 187 16.45 3.41 6.39
CA ASP A 187 16.43 2.00 6.80
C ASP A 187 15.13 1.28 6.42
N ILE A 188 14.06 2.03 6.18
CA ILE A 188 12.78 1.48 5.71
C ILE A 188 12.42 2.01 4.32
N VAL A 189 11.54 1.29 3.63
CA VAL A 189 11.07 1.65 2.29
C VAL A 189 9.55 1.77 2.30
N LEU A 190 9.05 2.94 1.90
CA LEU A 190 7.62 3.23 1.83
C LEU A 190 7.23 3.58 0.40
N GLY A 191 6.03 3.16 -0.01
CA GLY A 191 5.46 3.53 -1.29
C GLY A 191 4.95 4.97 -1.26
N VAL A 192 5.33 5.78 -2.25
CA VAL A 192 4.93 7.18 -2.35
C VAL A 192 4.21 7.39 -3.69
N PRO A 193 3.04 8.06 -3.72
CA PRO A 193 2.35 8.34 -4.96
C PRO A 193 3.20 9.24 -5.86
N GLN A 194 3.01 9.11 -7.17
CA GLN A 194 3.76 9.84 -8.18
C GLN A 194 2.84 10.29 -9.32
N PRO A 195 3.26 11.32 -10.09
CA PRO A 195 2.48 11.80 -11.22
C PRO A 195 2.13 10.66 -12.20
N GLY A 196 0.85 10.54 -12.53
CA GLY A 196 0.32 9.50 -13.41
C GLY A 196 -0.23 8.27 -12.71
N ASP A 197 -0.12 8.14 -11.39
CA ASP A 197 -0.65 7.01 -10.64
C ASP A 197 -2.19 6.91 -10.74
N VAL A 198 -2.91 8.04 -10.80
CA VAL A 198 -4.37 8.03 -11.09
C VAL A 198 -4.65 7.25 -12.38
N GLY A 199 -3.92 7.58 -13.46
CA GLY A 199 -4.11 6.93 -14.76
C GLY A 199 -3.71 5.45 -14.77
N VAL A 200 -2.73 5.05 -13.94
CA VAL A 200 -2.39 3.63 -13.77
C VAL A 200 -3.51 2.89 -13.04
N LEU A 201 -4.06 3.47 -11.97
CA LEU A 201 -5.17 2.90 -11.22
C LEU A 201 -6.43 2.78 -12.08
N ASP A 202 -6.71 3.77 -12.93
CA ASP A 202 -7.79 3.71 -13.91
C ASP A 202 -7.65 2.53 -14.87
N ARG A 203 -6.47 2.35 -15.47
CA ARG A 203 -6.18 1.21 -16.35
C ARG A 203 -6.29 -0.12 -15.62
N MET A 204 -5.83 -0.19 -14.37
CA MET A 204 -5.94 -1.39 -13.54
C MET A 204 -7.40 -1.73 -13.27
N HIS A 205 -8.22 -0.73 -12.93
CA HIS A 205 -9.65 -0.90 -12.70
C HIS A 205 -10.37 -1.36 -13.98
N ASP A 206 -10.07 -0.77 -15.13
CA ASP A 206 -10.67 -1.16 -16.41
C ASP A 206 -10.32 -2.62 -16.78
N GLN A 207 -9.06 -3.02 -16.60
CA GLN A 207 -8.65 -4.41 -16.80
C GLN A 207 -9.36 -5.34 -15.81
N TRP A 208 -9.48 -4.94 -14.54
CA TRP A 208 -10.17 -5.72 -13.52
C TRP A 208 -11.66 -5.91 -13.86
N ARG A 209 -12.33 -4.88 -14.39
CA ARG A 209 -13.72 -5.00 -14.88
C ARG A 209 -13.85 -6.02 -16.01
N GLN A 210 -12.83 -6.17 -16.85
CA GLN A 210 -12.84 -7.11 -17.98
C GLN A 210 -12.42 -8.54 -17.59
N ARG A 211 -11.43 -8.69 -16.70
CA ARG A 211 -10.73 -9.97 -16.44
C ARG A 211 -10.85 -10.45 -14.99
N GLY A 212 -11.48 -9.65 -14.12
CA GLY A 212 -11.72 -9.95 -12.72
C GLY A 212 -10.44 -10.19 -11.92
N ALA A 213 -10.48 -11.19 -11.04
CA ALA A 213 -9.41 -11.53 -10.10
C ALA A 213 -8.08 -11.98 -10.74
N SER A 214 -8.02 -12.15 -12.07
CA SER A 214 -6.76 -12.44 -12.77
C SER A 214 -5.87 -11.20 -12.95
N VAL A 215 -6.41 -10.00 -12.74
CA VAL A 215 -5.66 -8.73 -12.74
C VAL A 215 -5.00 -8.55 -11.39
N ALA A 216 -3.70 -8.82 -11.35
CA ALA A 216 -2.88 -8.65 -10.16
C ALA A 216 -2.16 -7.29 -10.20
N ARG A 217 -2.05 -6.62 -9.05
CA ARG A 217 -1.34 -5.33 -8.94
C ARG A 217 0.14 -5.41 -9.36
N LEU A 218 0.78 -6.58 -9.21
CA LEU A 218 2.13 -6.88 -9.71
C LEU A 218 2.29 -6.68 -11.23
N GLN A 219 1.20 -6.67 -11.98
CA GLN A 219 1.20 -6.37 -13.43
C GLN A 219 1.39 -4.86 -13.71
N PHE A 220 1.39 -4.01 -12.67
CA PHE A 220 1.47 -2.54 -12.76
C PHE A 220 2.69 -2.02 -11.97
N PRO A 221 3.92 -2.25 -12.47
CA PRO A 221 5.14 -1.86 -11.76
C PRO A 221 5.27 -0.35 -11.52
N ALA A 222 4.56 0.47 -12.29
CA ALA A 222 4.48 1.91 -12.06
C ALA A 222 3.94 2.28 -10.66
N LEU A 223 3.13 1.42 -10.04
CA LEU A 223 2.60 1.61 -8.68
C LEU A 223 3.57 1.15 -7.57
N HIS A 224 4.73 0.58 -7.94
CA HIS A 224 5.76 0.07 -7.02
C HIS A 224 6.88 1.08 -6.77
N ARG A 225 6.61 2.37 -6.92
CA ARG A 225 7.61 3.42 -6.68
C ARG A 225 7.85 3.59 -5.19
N GLN A 226 9.12 3.50 -4.82
CA GLN A 226 9.60 3.36 -3.46
C GLN A 226 10.50 4.54 -3.09
N THR A 227 10.29 5.06 -1.89
CA THR A 227 11.18 6.06 -1.29
C THR A 227 11.70 5.49 0.02
N ARG A 228 12.99 5.67 0.26
CA ARG A 228 13.62 5.29 1.52
C ARG A 228 13.31 6.34 2.59
N TYR A 229 13.09 5.87 3.80
CA TYR A 229 12.76 6.69 4.95
C TYR A 229 13.66 6.31 6.11
N ARG A 230 14.15 7.33 6.81
CA ARG A 230 14.91 7.18 8.04
C ARG A 230 13.96 7.11 9.23
N SER A 231 14.04 6.02 9.99
CA SER A 231 13.25 5.79 11.20
C SER A 231 13.72 6.66 12.38
N PRO A 232 12.83 6.98 13.33
CA PRO A 232 13.20 7.69 14.55
C PRO A 232 14.32 6.97 15.31
N GLY A 233 15.39 7.69 15.63
CA GLY A 233 16.53 7.14 16.38
C GLY A 233 17.52 6.34 15.53
N HIS A 234 17.26 6.14 14.23
CA HIS A 234 18.27 5.61 13.31
C HIS A 234 19.31 6.69 13.05
N ARG A 235 20.51 6.52 13.62
CA ARG A 235 21.69 7.29 13.24
C ARG A 235 22.22 6.61 11.98
N GLY A 236 22.17 7.33 10.85
CA GLY A 236 22.50 6.76 9.55
C GLY A 236 23.78 5.95 9.60
N SER A 237 23.73 4.72 9.07
CA SER A 237 24.95 4.02 8.71
C SER A 237 25.65 4.86 7.66
N GLU A 238 26.85 5.38 7.95
CA GLU A 238 27.78 5.69 6.86
C GLU A 238 27.85 4.44 5.98
N ARG A 239 27.59 4.60 4.67
CA ARG A 239 27.69 3.48 3.75
C ARG A 239 29.16 3.05 3.73
N SER A 240 29.49 1.95 4.40
CA SER A 240 30.65 1.11 4.03
C SER A 240 30.30 0.12 2.92
N GLY A 241 29.26 0.40 2.13
CA GLY A 241 28.77 -0.47 1.07
C GLY A 241 29.17 0.08 -0.28
N GLY A 242 30.27 -0.44 -0.84
CA GLY A 242 30.62 -0.24 -2.24
C GLY A 242 29.46 -0.63 -3.16
N GLU A 243 29.47 -0.09 -4.38
CA GLU A 243 28.48 -0.43 -5.40
C GLU A 243 28.56 -1.93 -5.72
N VAL A 244 27.57 -2.70 -5.27
CA VAL A 244 27.45 -4.11 -5.65
C VAL A 244 26.82 -4.15 -7.04
N VAL A 245 27.65 -4.18 -8.07
CA VAL A 245 27.21 -4.39 -9.45
C VAL A 245 27.16 -5.90 -9.72
N ALA A 246 25.95 -6.45 -9.81
CA ALA A 246 25.76 -7.83 -10.23
C ALA A 246 25.76 -7.92 -11.77
N TRP A 247 26.86 -8.38 -12.36
CA TRP A 247 26.91 -8.74 -13.78
C TRP A 247 26.40 -10.17 -13.97
N LEU A 248 25.25 -10.30 -14.65
CA LEU A 248 24.67 -11.59 -14.99
C LEU A 248 24.94 -11.90 -16.45
N ARG A 249 25.82 -12.87 -16.70
CA ARG A 249 26.05 -13.43 -18.04
C ARG A 249 25.25 -14.73 -18.17
N LEU A 250 24.20 -14.71 -18.96
CA LEU A 250 23.45 -15.91 -19.32
C LEU A 250 24.26 -16.69 -20.36
N ALA A 251 24.53 -17.97 -20.10
CA ALA A 251 25.36 -18.82 -20.96
C ALA A 251 24.65 -19.21 -22.26
N GLU A 252 23.31 -19.20 -22.28
CA GLU A 252 22.50 -19.59 -23.43
C GLU A 252 21.40 -18.55 -23.73
N PRO A 253 21.04 -18.32 -25.01
CA PRO A 253 19.92 -17.45 -25.36
C PRO A 253 18.60 -18.04 -24.83
N VAL A 254 17.95 -17.32 -23.93
CA VAL A 254 16.64 -17.74 -23.39
C VAL A 254 15.54 -17.37 -24.39
N ALA A 255 14.98 -18.37 -25.07
CA ALA A 255 13.87 -18.16 -25.99
C ALA A 255 12.60 -17.71 -25.22
N GLY A 256 12.22 -16.44 -25.40
CA GLY A 256 10.82 -16.01 -25.37
C GLY A 256 10.06 -16.00 -24.04
N ARG A 257 10.70 -16.10 -22.86
CA ARG A 257 10.01 -15.87 -21.57
C ARG A 257 10.73 -14.83 -20.73
N ARG A 258 9.99 -13.77 -20.37
CA ARG A 258 10.43 -12.67 -19.51
C ARG A 258 10.97 -13.23 -18.18
N ILE A 259 12.18 -12.83 -17.81
CA ILE A 259 12.77 -13.12 -16.49
C ILE A 259 11.81 -12.57 -15.42
N GLY A 260 11.23 -13.45 -14.63
CA GLY A 260 10.16 -13.10 -13.68
C GLY A 260 10.66 -12.63 -12.32
N VAL A 261 11.81 -13.14 -11.84
CA VAL A 261 12.40 -12.78 -10.54
C VAL A 261 13.91 -13.01 -10.58
N LEU A 262 14.67 -12.08 -10.00
CA LEU A 262 16.07 -12.24 -9.61
C LEU A 262 16.14 -12.09 -8.09
N THR A 263 16.56 -13.14 -7.39
CA THR A 263 16.87 -13.10 -5.95
C THR A 263 18.37 -13.14 -5.78
N GLY A 264 18.95 -12.06 -5.26
CA GLY A 264 20.31 -12.07 -4.73
C GLY A 264 20.36 -12.80 -3.39
N LEU A 265 21.46 -13.50 -3.14
CA LEU A 265 21.81 -14.04 -1.82
C LEU A 265 22.13 -12.91 -0.83
#